data_AF-A0A7C5C6U3-F1
#
_entry.id   AF-A0A7C5C6U3-F1
#
_cell.length_a   1.000
_cell.length_b   1.000
_cell.length_c   1.000
_cell.angle_alpha   90.00
_cell.angle_beta   90.00
_cell.angle_gamma   90.00
#
_symmetry.space_group_name_H-M   'P 1'
#
loop_
_entity.id
_entity.type
_entity.pdbx_description
1 polymer ?
#
loop_
_entity_poly.entity_id
_entity_poly.type
_entity_poly.pdbx_seq_one_letter_code
_entity_poly.pdbx_strand_id
1 'polypeptide(L)'
;MKKIVQRLLIFILGVPAVIAAVVLVPQYHHLLVNILAILLSALGAIEFSEILGKRKYRLKTLEAGILGALSPLAMTLSVSFGVNGELVPAAFIIGATWLIASRTFSSQKEISLTNDRITSGLAVMIYPGLFMLWVVRMTGGPHATAIILMFLLIVFANDSVAWASGMLWGKGNRGIIPASPNKSIVGFVGGLVASVALGMGAHAFFPQAFSQKHLSPLWAGAILGLA
;
A
#
# COMPACT_ATOMS: atom_id res chain seq x y z
N MET A 1 18.10 20.66 16.42
CA MET A 1 16.81 21.37 16.57
C MET A 1 16.01 21.46 15.26
N LYS A 2 16.55 22.02 14.15
CA LYS A 2 15.81 22.13 12.85
C LYS A 2 15.19 20.81 12.33
N LYS A 3 15.90 19.68 12.42
CA LYS A 3 15.39 18.36 11.98
C LYS A 3 14.22 17.82 12.80
N ILE A 4 14.17 18.13 14.11
CA ILE A 4 13.07 17.68 14.98
C ILE A 4 11.81 18.50 14.68
N VAL A 5 11.95 19.81 14.53
CA VAL A 5 10.85 20.71 14.15
C VAL A 5 10.27 20.33 12.79
N GLN A 6 11.10 20.02 11.80
CA GLN A 6 10.64 19.54 10.49
C GLN A 6 9.83 18.24 10.59
N ARG A 7 10.29 17.27 11.38
CA ARG A 7 9.57 16.00 11.58
C ARG A 7 8.23 16.19 12.30
N LEU A 8 8.22 17.03 13.33
CA LEU A 8 6.99 17.37 14.06
C LEU A 8 6.00 18.12 13.17
N LEU A 9 6.45 19.05 12.34
CA LEU A 9 5.60 19.75 11.38
C LEU A 9 4.99 18.78 10.36
N ILE A 10 5.78 17.87 9.79
CA ILE A 10 5.27 16.86 8.86
C ILE A 10 4.24 15.96 9.54
N PHE A 11 4.45 15.59 10.81
CA PHE A 11 3.49 14.78 11.55
C PHE A 11 2.18 15.55 11.83
N ILE A 12 2.30 16.77 12.38
CA ILE A 12 1.16 17.61 12.78
C ILE A 12 0.38 18.12 11.58
N LEU A 13 1.01 18.33 10.44
CA LEU A 13 0.32 18.77 9.22
C LEU A 13 -0.08 17.58 8.34
N GLY A 14 0.80 16.59 8.19
CA GLY A 14 0.61 15.47 7.28
C GLY A 14 -0.55 14.56 7.70
N VAL A 15 -0.59 14.13 8.97
CA VAL A 15 -1.66 13.24 9.44
C VAL A 15 -3.04 13.93 9.34
N PRO A 16 -3.22 15.16 9.85
CA PRO A 16 -4.48 15.88 9.66
C PRO A 16 -4.80 16.21 8.19
N ALA A 17 -3.80 16.48 7.35
CA ALA A 17 -4.04 16.73 5.92
C ALA A 17 -4.58 15.49 5.20
N VAL A 18 -4.05 14.29 5.52
CA VAL A 18 -4.57 13.03 4.97
C VAL A 18 -6.00 12.80 5.45
N ILE A 19 -6.28 13.00 6.74
CA ILE A 19 -7.63 12.87 7.30
C ILE A 19 -8.58 13.89 6.65
N ALA A 20 -8.15 15.15 6.51
CA ALA A 20 -8.92 16.21 5.87
C ALA A 20 -9.21 15.90 4.40
N ALA A 21 -8.26 15.32 3.65
CA ALA A 21 -8.49 14.89 2.27
C ALA A 21 -9.59 13.82 2.18
N VAL A 22 -9.64 12.90 3.15
CA VAL A 22 -10.67 11.85 3.21
C VAL A 22 -12.03 12.43 3.60
N VAL A 23 -12.08 13.32 4.60
CA VAL A 23 -13.34 13.83 5.17
C VAL A 23 -13.94 14.99 4.37
N LEU A 24 -13.14 15.96 3.94
CA LEU A 24 -13.61 17.21 3.31
C LEU A 24 -13.87 17.06 1.81
N VAL A 25 -13.28 16.06 1.16
CA VAL A 25 -13.39 15.86 -0.30
C VAL A 25 -13.93 14.46 -0.63
N PRO A 26 -15.17 14.12 -0.23
CA PRO A 26 -15.79 12.83 -0.57
C PRO A 26 -16.32 12.77 -2.01
N GLN A 27 -16.29 13.89 -2.74
CA GLN A 27 -16.80 14.00 -4.10
C GLN A 27 -16.09 13.02 -5.06
N TYR A 28 -16.83 12.48 -6.03
CA TYR A 28 -16.34 11.52 -7.03
C TYR A 28 -15.60 10.31 -6.41
N HIS A 29 -16.19 9.70 -5.38
CA HIS A 29 -15.58 8.55 -4.67
C HIS A 29 -14.17 8.88 -4.14
N HIS A 30 -14.04 10.01 -3.44
CA HIS A 30 -12.77 10.49 -2.89
C HIS A 30 -11.66 10.65 -3.96
N LEU A 31 -11.95 11.35 -5.06
CA LEU A 31 -11.01 11.50 -6.18
C LEU A 31 -9.63 12.05 -5.76
N LEU A 32 -9.59 12.95 -4.77
CA LEU A 32 -8.32 13.46 -4.24
C LEU A 32 -7.47 12.34 -3.62
N VAL A 33 -8.08 11.45 -2.85
CA VAL A 33 -7.41 10.28 -2.25
C VAL A 33 -6.91 9.35 -3.35
N ASN A 34 -7.70 9.15 -4.41
CA ASN A 34 -7.32 8.33 -5.56
C ASN A 34 -6.11 8.90 -6.32
N ILE A 35 -6.09 10.22 -6.55
CA ILE A 35 -4.95 10.90 -7.17
C ILE A 35 -3.69 10.76 -6.29
N LEU A 36 -3.83 10.96 -4.99
CA LEU A 36 -2.72 10.77 -4.05
C LEU A 36 -2.22 9.32 -4.06
N ALA A 37 -3.12 8.34 -4.12
CA ALA A 37 -2.76 6.93 -4.21
C ALA A 37 -1.96 6.62 -5.49
N ILE A 38 -2.35 7.18 -6.64
CA ILE A 38 -1.61 7.04 -7.90
C ILE A 38 -0.22 7.66 -7.80
N LEU A 39 -0.12 8.89 -7.27
CA LEU A 39 1.16 9.59 -7.12
C LEU A 39 2.11 8.87 -6.16
N LEU A 40 1.61 8.45 -4.99
CA LEU A 40 2.38 7.70 -4.01
C LEU A 40 2.82 6.34 -4.55
N SER A 41 1.96 5.66 -5.33
CA SER A 41 2.32 4.42 -6.02
C SER A 41 3.45 4.64 -7.03
N ALA A 42 3.35 5.69 -7.85
CA ALA A 42 4.38 6.02 -8.85
C ALA A 42 5.73 6.37 -8.19
N LEU A 43 5.72 7.18 -7.13
CA LEU A 43 6.92 7.53 -6.36
C LEU A 43 7.50 6.30 -5.66
N GLY A 44 6.65 5.50 -5.01
CA GLY A 44 7.06 4.25 -4.37
C GLY A 44 7.65 3.25 -5.38
N ALA A 45 7.12 3.20 -6.61
CA ALA A 45 7.66 2.39 -7.69
C ALA A 45 9.06 2.84 -8.16
N ILE A 46 9.29 4.16 -8.24
CA ILE A 46 10.60 4.73 -8.56
C ILE A 46 11.61 4.37 -7.46
N GLU A 47 11.28 4.62 -6.20
CA GLU A 47 12.16 4.32 -5.06
C GLU A 47 12.42 2.82 -4.93
N PHE A 48 11.39 1.99 -5.12
CA PHE A 48 11.53 0.54 -5.07
C PHE A 48 12.41 0.01 -6.21
N SER A 49 12.26 0.55 -7.43
CA SER A 49 13.16 0.26 -8.56
C SER A 49 14.62 0.64 -8.25
N GLU A 50 14.84 1.74 -7.54
CA GLU A 50 16.19 2.14 -7.08
C GLU A 50 16.77 1.17 -6.05
N ILE A 51 15.96 0.69 -5.12
CA ILE A 51 16.37 -0.31 -4.13
C ILE A 51 16.75 -1.63 -4.82
N LEU A 52 15.92 -2.10 -5.76
CA LEU A 52 16.21 -3.30 -6.56
C LEU A 52 17.48 -3.13 -7.41
N GLY A 53 17.70 -1.92 -7.93
CA GLY A 53 18.89 -1.54 -8.68
C GLY A 53 20.21 -1.71 -7.92
N LYS A 54 20.21 -1.75 -6.59
CA LYS A 54 21.43 -1.97 -5.78
C LYS A 54 21.95 -3.41 -5.85
N ARG A 55 21.13 -4.38 -6.25
CA ARG A 55 21.51 -5.81 -6.33
C ARG A 55 21.26 -6.44 -7.69
N LYS A 56 20.24 -5.98 -8.41
CA LYS A 56 19.81 -6.55 -9.69
C LYS A 56 19.73 -5.46 -10.75
N TYR A 57 18.51 -5.11 -11.17
CA TYR A 57 18.24 -4.18 -12.24
C TYR A 57 17.39 -3.01 -11.78
N ARG A 58 17.70 -1.83 -12.30
CA ARG A 58 16.93 -0.60 -12.12
C ARG A 58 16.18 -0.28 -13.41
N LEU A 59 14.85 -0.13 -13.31
CA LEU A 59 14.05 0.43 -14.40
C LEU A 59 14.32 1.93 -14.54
N LYS A 60 14.11 2.47 -15.74
CA LYS A 60 14.14 3.92 -15.95
C LYS A 60 13.08 4.58 -15.06
N THR A 61 13.37 5.75 -14.49
CA THR A 61 12.48 6.46 -13.56
C THR A 61 11.07 6.63 -14.10
N LEU A 62 10.94 7.11 -15.35
CA LEU A 62 9.64 7.29 -15.99
C LEU A 62 8.89 5.97 -16.15
N GLU A 63 9.60 4.91 -16.55
CA GLU A 63 9.01 3.60 -16.74
C GLU A 63 8.53 2.98 -15.42
N ALA A 64 9.33 3.07 -14.36
CA ALA A 64 8.94 2.63 -13.02
C ALA A 64 7.69 3.38 -12.53
N GLY A 65 7.67 4.70 -12.69
CA GLY A 65 6.53 5.53 -12.30
C GLY A 65 5.25 5.18 -13.06
N ILE A 66 5.33 5.00 -14.39
CA ILE A 66 4.19 4.58 -15.21
C ILE A 66 3.70 3.21 -14.77
N LEU A 67 4.58 2.22 -14.67
CA LEU A 67 4.21 0.85 -14.29
C LEU A 67 3.59 0.77 -12.89
N GLY A 68 4.07 1.57 -11.93
CA GLY A 68 3.46 1.71 -10.61
C GLY A 68 2.10 2.42 -10.63
N ALA A 69 1.91 3.38 -11.53
CA ALA A 69 0.65 4.13 -11.64
C ALA A 69 -0.47 3.38 -12.37
N LEU A 70 -0.14 2.42 -13.24
CA LEU A 70 -1.11 1.76 -14.14
C LEU A 70 -2.33 1.15 -13.40
N SER A 71 -2.09 0.29 -12.40
CA SER A 71 -3.15 -0.38 -11.65
C SER A 71 -4.05 0.57 -10.84
N PRO A 72 -3.51 1.50 -10.01
CA PRO A 72 -4.35 2.44 -9.28
C PRO A 72 -5.05 3.44 -10.20
N LEU A 73 -4.45 3.80 -11.34
CA LEU A 73 -5.11 4.64 -12.35
C LEU A 73 -6.31 3.91 -12.98
N ALA A 74 -6.11 2.67 -13.42
CA ALA A 74 -7.19 1.85 -13.98
C ALA A 74 -8.34 1.66 -12.97
N MET A 75 -8.02 1.43 -11.70
CA MET A 75 -9.03 1.33 -10.64
C MET A 75 -9.75 2.67 -10.41
N THR A 76 -9.03 3.79 -10.48
CA THR A 76 -9.63 5.12 -10.33
C THR A 76 -10.62 5.41 -11.46
N LEU A 77 -10.27 5.05 -12.69
CA LEU A 77 -11.18 5.15 -13.84
C LEU A 77 -12.45 4.31 -13.64
N SER A 78 -12.30 3.08 -13.13
CA SER A 78 -13.44 2.21 -12.89
C SER A 78 -14.35 2.73 -11.77
N VAL A 79 -13.77 3.13 -10.64
CA VAL A 79 -14.52 3.58 -9.44
C VAL A 79 -15.10 4.99 -9.62
N SER A 80 -14.30 5.95 -10.07
CA SER A 80 -14.69 7.37 -10.06
C SER A 80 -15.49 7.76 -11.31
N PHE A 81 -15.29 7.05 -12.43
CA PHE A 81 -15.89 7.38 -13.73
C PHE A 81 -16.74 6.26 -14.32
N GLY A 82 -16.94 5.15 -13.60
CA GLY A 82 -17.81 4.05 -14.02
C GLY A 82 -17.31 3.28 -15.24
N VAL A 83 -16.01 3.35 -15.55
CA VAL A 83 -15.45 2.63 -16.69
C VAL A 83 -15.38 1.13 -16.39
N ASN A 84 -15.58 0.32 -17.44
CA ASN A 84 -15.74 -1.13 -17.38
C ASN A 84 -14.68 -1.82 -16.49
N GLY A 85 -15.10 -2.80 -15.67
CA GLY A 85 -14.25 -3.43 -14.63
C GLY A 85 -13.04 -4.21 -15.17
N GLU A 86 -13.00 -4.46 -16.47
CA GLU A 86 -11.90 -5.14 -17.16
C GLU A 86 -10.63 -4.29 -17.30
N LEU A 87 -10.71 -2.97 -17.01
CA LEU A 87 -9.56 -2.07 -17.11
C LEU A 87 -8.38 -2.46 -16.22
N VAL A 88 -8.64 -2.97 -15.01
CA VAL A 88 -7.56 -3.31 -14.06
C VAL A 88 -6.79 -4.55 -14.54
N PRO A 89 -7.44 -5.68 -14.90
CA PRO A 89 -6.77 -6.78 -15.59
C PRO A 89 -6.06 -6.34 -16.87
N ALA A 90 -6.71 -5.53 -17.71
CA ALA A 90 -6.12 -5.05 -18.96
C ALA A 90 -4.84 -4.23 -18.72
N ALA A 91 -4.85 -3.28 -17.79
CA ALA A 91 -3.68 -2.48 -17.44
C ALA A 91 -2.52 -3.33 -16.93
N PHE A 92 -2.82 -4.36 -16.12
CA PHE A 92 -1.80 -5.29 -15.65
C PHE A 92 -1.23 -6.14 -16.80
N ILE A 93 -2.08 -6.70 -17.66
CA ILE A 93 -1.66 -7.49 -18.84
C ILE A 93 -0.82 -6.64 -19.79
N ILE A 94 -1.22 -5.39 -20.05
CA ILE A 94 -0.48 -4.46 -20.90
C ILE A 94 0.90 -4.15 -20.30
N GLY A 95 0.98 -3.83 -19.02
CA GLY A 95 2.25 -3.56 -18.36
C GLY A 95 3.18 -4.79 -18.31
N ALA A 96 2.64 -5.97 -18.01
CA ALA A 96 3.40 -7.22 -17.99
C ALA A 96 3.89 -7.61 -19.40
N THR A 97 3.03 -7.47 -20.41
CA THR A 97 3.39 -7.71 -21.82
C THR A 97 4.46 -6.73 -22.28
N TRP A 98 4.32 -5.44 -21.94
CA TRP A 98 5.34 -4.43 -22.21
C TRP A 98 6.68 -4.83 -21.61
N LEU A 99 6.72 -5.22 -20.33
CA LEU A 99 7.94 -5.68 -19.67
C LEU A 99 8.56 -6.89 -20.36
N ILE A 100 7.77 -7.93 -20.64
CA ILE A 100 8.28 -9.15 -21.27
C ILE A 100 8.79 -8.83 -22.68
N ALA A 101 7.99 -8.18 -23.52
CA ALA A 101 8.35 -7.88 -24.90
C ALA A 101 9.60 -6.99 -25.00
N SER A 102 9.62 -5.86 -24.31
CA SER A 102 10.74 -4.91 -24.37
C SER A 102 12.06 -5.47 -23.82
N ARG A 103 12.01 -6.52 -22.97
CA ARG A 103 13.22 -7.18 -22.43
C ARG A 103 13.65 -8.34 -23.30
N THR A 104 12.72 -9.16 -23.79
CA THR A 104 13.01 -10.29 -24.69
C THR A 104 13.54 -9.82 -26.04
N PHE A 105 12.99 -8.74 -26.59
CA PHE A 105 13.49 -8.14 -27.84
C PHE A 105 14.68 -7.18 -27.64
N SER A 106 15.25 -7.12 -26.44
CA SER A 106 16.47 -6.36 -26.21
C SER A 106 17.69 -7.14 -26.72
N SER A 107 18.78 -6.45 -27.07
CA SER A 107 20.04 -7.06 -27.54
C SER A 107 20.80 -7.86 -26.48
N GLN A 108 20.18 -8.15 -25.32
CA GLN A 108 20.77 -8.92 -24.25
C GLN A 108 20.85 -10.40 -24.62
N LYS A 109 22.08 -10.92 -24.70
CA LYS A 109 22.34 -12.31 -25.07
C LYS A 109 22.16 -13.30 -23.92
N GLU A 110 22.26 -12.82 -22.68
CA GLU A 110 22.11 -13.64 -21.48
C GLU A 110 20.66 -13.66 -20.99
N ILE A 111 20.05 -14.85 -21.02
CA ILE A 111 18.67 -15.07 -20.58
C ILE A 111 18.52 -14.77 -19.08
N SER A 112 19.54 -15.05 -18.26
CA SER A 112 19.55 -14.74 -16.82
C SER A 112 19.34 -13.25 -16.55
N LEU A 113 20.07 -12.39 -17.25
CA LEU A 113 19.93 -10.94 -17.13
C LEU A 113 18.54 -10.48 -17.61
N THR A 114 18.04 -11.03 -18.70
CA THR A 114 16.67 -10.75 -19.18
C THR A 114 15.63 -11.12 -18.12
N ASN A 115 15.77 -12.28 -17.46
CA ASN A 115 14.86 -12.72 -16.40
C ASN A 115 14.91 -11.81 -15.17
N ASP A 116 16.09 -11.37 -14.74
CA ASP A 116 16.22 -10.43 -13.61
C ASP A 116 15.56 -9.09 -13.89
N ARG A 117 15.63 -8.61 -15.14
CA ARG A 117 14.97 -7.38 -15.59
C ARG A 117 13.46 -7.50 -15.58
N ILE A 118 12.92 -8.62 -16.10
CA ILE A 118 11.48 -8.91 -16.07
C ILE A 118 10.98 -9.04 -14.63
N THR A 119 11.69 -9.83 -13.81
CA THR A 119 11.34 -10.05 -12.40
C THR A 119 11.32 -8.74 -11.61
N SER A 120 12.33 -7.88 -11.82
CA SER A 120 12.38 -6.57 -11.14
C SER A 120 11.24 -5.66 -11.59
N GLY A 121 10.90 -5.65 -12.88
CA GLY A 121 9.75 -4.91 -13.41
C GLY A 121 8.42 -5.40 -12.86
N LEU A 122 8.20 -6.71 -12.83
CA LEU A 122 6.99 -7.31 -12.27
C LEU A 122 6.88 -7.03 -10.76
N ALA A 123 7.99 -7.07 -10.02
CA ALA A 123 7.99 -6.70 -8.61
C ALA A 123 7.58 -5.24 -8.39
N VAL A 124 8.03 -4.31 -9.25
CA VAL A 124 7.60 -2.91 -9.23
C VAL A 124 6.12 -2.74 -9.61
N MET A 125 5.60 -3.55 -10.54
CA MET A 125 4.16 -3.51 -10.84
C MET A 125 3.31 -4.07 -9.70
N ILE A 126 3.74 -5.16 -9.06
CA ILE A 126 2.95 -5.86 -8.05
C ILE A 126 2.99 -5.09 -6.73
N TYR A 127 4.18 -4.76 -6.21
CA TYR A 127 4.28 -4.27 -4.84
C TYR A 127 3.72 -2.85 -4.69
N PRO A 128 4.31 -1.78 -5.26
CA PRO A 128 3.73 -0.45 -5.15
C PRO A 128 2.47 -0.32 -6.02
N GLY A 129 2.46 -0.86 -7.25
CA GLY A 129 1.33 -0.70 -8.18
C GLY A 129 0.07 -1.45 -7.78
N LEU A 130 0.11 -2.78 -7.79
CA LEU A 130 -1.06 -3.62 -7.56
C LEU A 130 -1.59 -3.46 -6.12
N PHE A 131 -0.74 -3.35 -5.10
CA PHE A 131 -1.29 -3.20 -3.74
C PHE A 131 -1.97 -1.84 -3.51
N MET A 132 -1.46 -0.75 -4.10
CA MET A 132 -2.12 0.56 -3.99
C MET A 132 -3.49 0.62 -4.65
N LEU A 133 -3.83 -0.28 -5.59
CA LEU A 133 -5.18 -0.33 -6.16
C LEU A 133 -6.25 -0.59 -5.09
N TRP A 134 -5.92 -1.32 -4.02
CA TRP A 134 -6.90 -1.66 -2.99
C TRP A 134 -7.32 -0.46 -2.16
N VAL A 135 -6.42 0.52 -1.97
CA VAL A 135 -6.75 1.81 -1.36
C VAL A 135 -7.79 2.54 -2.21
N VAL A 136 -7.60 2.57 -3.54
CA VAL A 136 -8.57 3.16 -4.49
C VAL A 136 -9.89 2.40 -4.47
N ARG A 137 -9.85 1.07 -4.40
CA ARG A 137 -11.08 0.25 -4.37
C ARG A 137 -11.94 0.53 -3.13
N MET A 138 -11.33 0.83 -1.98
CA MET A 138 -12.07 1.20 -0.76
C MET A 138 -12.91 2.47 -0.95
N THR A 139 -12.53 3.36 -1.86
CA THR A 139 -13.25 4.63 -2.06
C THR A 139 -14.57 4.48 -2.82
N GLY A 140 -14.75 3.37 -3.55
CA GLY A 140 -15.98 3.05 -4.28
C GLY A 140 -17.03 2.30 -3.45
N GLY A 141 -16.69 1.88 -2.22
CA GLY A 141 -17.59 1.11 -1.36
C GLY A 141 -18.60 1.98 -0.61
N PRO A 142 -19.70 1.40 -0.10
CA PRO A 142 -20.58 2.08 0.84
C PRO A 142 -19.80 2.47 2.10
N HIS A 143 -20.07 3.64 2.65
CA HIS A 143 -19.37 4.17 3.84
C HIS A 143 -17.84 4.29 3.67
N ALA A 144 -17.35 4.55 2.45
CA ALA A 144 -15.93 4.69 2.10
C ALA A 144 -15.11 5.53 3.10
N THR A 145 -15.61 6.70 3.53
CA THR A 145 -14.94 7.55 4.53
C THR A 145 -14.58 6.78 5.79
N ALA A 146 -15.52 6.03 6.38
CA ALA A 146 -15.28 5.27 7.61
C ALA A 146 -14.28 4.13 7.38
N ILE A 147 -14.37 3.46 6.22
CA ILE A 147 -13.48 2.36 5.85
C ILE A 147 -12.03 2.86 5.71
N ILE A 148 -11.82 3.96 4.98
CA ILE A 148 -10.48 4.53 4.75
C ILE A 148 -9.88 5.04 6.05
N LEU A 149 -10.66 5.74 6.90
CA LEU A 149 -10.18 6.22 8.19
C LEU A 149 -9.81 5.06 9.13
N MET A 150 -10.61 3.98 9.14
CA MET A 150 -10.31 2.80 9.93
C MET A 150 -9.04 2.09 9.42
N PHE A 151 -8.89 1.95 8.09
CA PHE A 151 -7.68 1.39 7.49
C PHE A 151 -6.42 2.19 7.89
N LEU A 152 -6.46 3.51 7.77
CA LEU A 152 -5.35 4.37 8.18
C LEU A 152 -5.05 4.26 9.67
N LEU A 153 -6.08 4.20 10.52
CA LEU A 153 -5.92 4.02 11.96
C LEU A 153 -5.25 2.67 12.27
N ILE A 154 -5.69 1.58 11.64
CA ILE A 154 -5.11 0.24 11.80
C ILE A 154 -3.64 0.27 11.41
N VAL A 155 -3.28 0.82 10.24
CA VAL A 155 -1.88 0.88 9.77
C VAL A 155 -1.01 1.71 10.72
N PHE A 156 -1.46 2.90 11.14
CA PHE A 156 -0.69 3.74 12.06
C PHE A 156 -0.56 3.13 13.46
N ALA A 157 -1.61 2.50 13.96
CA ALA A 157 -1.59 1.83 15.25
C ALA A 157 -0.69 0.59 15.23
N ASN A 158 -0.73 -0.20 14.15
CA ASN A 158 0.15 -1.35 13.95
C ASN A 158 1.61 -0.95 14.12
N ASP A 159 2.07 0.07 13.38
CA ASP A 159 3.45 0.52 13.43
C ASP A 159 3.82 1.12 14.80
N SER A 160 2.92 1.91 15.39
CA SER A 160 3.14 2.54 16.69
C SER A 160 3.26 1.51 17.82
N VAL A 161 2.36 0.53 17.87
CA VAL A 161 2.36 -0.52 18.89
C VAL A 161 3.50 -1.52 18.64
N ALA A 162 3.81 -1.84 17.38
CA ALA A 162 4.95 -2.69 17.06
C ALA A 162 6.28 -2.08 17.51
N TRP A 163 6.44 -0.77 17.30
CA TRP A 163 7.61 -0.05 17.79
C TRP A 163 7.64 0.00 19.33
N ALA A 164 6.54 0.36 19.98
CA ALA A 164 6.48 0.49 21.44
C ALA A 164 6.74 -0.86 22.14
N SER A 165 6.05 -1.92 21.74
CA SER A 165 6.25 -3.27 22.29
C SER A 165 7.64 -3.83 22.00
N GLY A 166 8.18 -3.58 20.79
CA GLY A 166 9.54 -3.99 20.43
C GLY A 166 10.64 -3.20 21.16
N MET A 167 10.37 -1.97 21.60
CA MET A 167 11.29 -1.19 22.43
C MET A 167 11.30 -1.68 23.87
N LEU A 168 10.11 -1.94 24.44
CA LEU A 168 9.95 -2.35 25.84
C LEU A 168 10.42 -3.79 26.08
N TRP A 169 10.05 -4.73 25.19
CA TRP A 169 10.24 -6.16 25.42
C TRP A 169 11.03 -6.88 24.30
N GLY A 170 11.44 -6.17 23.25
CA GLY A 170 12.02 -6.80 22.07
C GLY A 170 13.54 -7.04 22.10
N LYS A 171 14.26 -6.77 23.20
CA LYS A 171 15.73 -6.83 23.21
C LYS A 171 16.31 -8.24 22.94
N GLY A 172 15.62 -9.30 23.35
CA GLY A 172 16.10 -10.69 23.24
C GLY A 172 15.68 -11.45 21.98
N ASN A 173 14.87 -10.86 21.09
CA ASN A 173 14.29 -11.55 19.93
C ASN A 173 14.32 -10.69 18.66
N ARG A 174 15.33 -9.82 18.54
CA ARG A 174 15.61 -9.03 17.32
C ARG A 174 16.40 -9.85 16.31
N GLY A 175 16.29 -9.48 15.04
CA GLY A 175 17.15 -10.00 13.97
C GLY A 175 16.77 -11.37 13.42
N ILE A 176 15.61 -11.90 13.80
CA ILE A 176 15.13 -13.20 13.32
C ILE A 176 14.68 -13.14 11.85
N ILE A 177 14.18 -11.99 11.40
CA ILE A 177 13.79 -11.76 10.01
C ILE A 177 14.96 -11.07 9.28
N PRO A 178 15.58 -11.71 8.26
CA PRO A 178 16.73 -11.16 7.53
C PRO A 178 16.44 -9.82 6.84
N ALA A 179 15.17 -9.58 6.49
CA ALA A 179 14.74 -8.34 5.87
C ALA A 179 14.83 -7.11 6.78
N SER A 180 14.89 -7.27 8.12
CA SER A 180 14.99 -6.13 9.05
C SER A 180 15.65 -6.50 10.39
N PRO A 181 16.95 -6.23 10.56
CA PRO A 181 17.73 -6.62 11.75
C PRO A 181 17.21 -6.04 13.07
N ASN A 182 16.58 -4.86 13.03
CA ASN A 182 16.09 -4.17 14.21
C ASN A 182 14.65 -4.56 14.60
N LYS A 183 13.95 -5.37 13.78
CA LYS A 183 12.60 -5.83 14.11
C LYS A 183 12.67 -6.99 15.10
N SER A 184 11.77 -6.94 16.08
CA SER A 184 11.61 -7.97 17.12
C SER A 184 10.33 -8.77 16.88
N ILE A 185 10.32 -10.04 17.27
CA ILE A 185 9.08 -10.86 17.23
C ILE A 185 8.00 -10.24 18.10
N VAL A 186 8.34 -9.76 19.30
CA VAL A 186 7.36 -9.11 20.18
C VAL A 186 6.77 -7.86 19.56
N GLY A 187 7.59 -7.06 18.86
CA GLY A 187 7.09 -5.93 18.08
C GLY A 187 6.09 -6.37 17.00
N PHE A 188 6.43 -7.41 16.22
CA PHE A 188 5.53 -7.93 15.20
C PHE A 188 4.19 -8.43 15.78
N VAL A 189 4.24 -9.22 16.85
CA VAL A 189 3.03 -9.72 17.54
C VAL A 189 2.22 -8.57 18.14
N GLY A 190 2.88 -7.59 18.75
CA GLY A 190 2.22 -6.42 19.32
C GLY A 190 1.47 -5.58 18.28
N GLY A 191 2.10 -5.31 17.13
CA GLY A 191 1.45 -4.64 16.01
C GLY A 191 0.25 -5.44 15.51
N LEU A 192 0.42 -6.74 15.29
CA LEU A 192 -0.65 -7.61 14.82
C LEU A 192 -1.85 -7.64 15.78
N VAL A 193 -1.61 -7.76 17.09
CA VAL A 193 -2.66 -7.73 18.10
C VAL A 193 -3.40 -6.38 18.08
N ALA A 194 -2.69 -5.26 17.91
CA ALA A 194 -3.31 -3.95 17.80
C ALA A 194 -4.21 -3.83 16.56
N SER A 195 -3.73 -4.31 15.41
CA SER A 195 -4.50 -4.32 14.16
C SER A 195 -5.77 -5.15 14.27
N VAL A 196 -5.66 -6.36 14.84
CA VAL A 196 -6.81 -7.24 15.09
C VAL A 196 -7.79 -6.61 16.07
N ALA A 197 -7.31 -6.04 17.18
CA ALA A 197 -8.16 -5.39 18.17
C ALA A 197 -8.93 -4.19 17.60
N LEU A 198 -8.27 -3.35 16.80
CA LEU A 198 -8.91 -2.22 16.11
C LEU A 198 -9.89 -2.68 15.03
N GLY A 199 -9.54 -3.72 14.27
CA GLY A 199 -10.44 -4.34 13.30
C GLY A 199 -11.71 -4.89 13.97
N MET A 200 -11.58 -5.55 15.13
CA MET A 200 -12.73 -5.98 15.93
C MET A 200 -13.54 -4.80 16.47
N GLY A 201 -12.86 -3.74 16.92
CA GLY A 201 -13.49 -2.50 17.40
C GLY A 201 -14.20 -1.70 16.30
N ALA A 202 -13.80 -1.85 15.03
CA ALA A 202 -14.39 -1.13 13.90
C ALA A 202 -15.91 -1.34 13.80
N HIS A 203 -16.40 -2.54 14.13
CA HIS A 203 -17.83 -2.82 14.16
C HIS A 203 -18.57 -2.07 15.28
N ALA A 204 -17.94 -1.86 16.43
CA ALA A 204 -18.54 -1.12 17.54
C ALA A 204 -18.66 0.38 17.23
N PHE A 205 -17.67 0.96 16.55
CA PHE A 205 -17.67 2.38 16.19
C PHE A 205 -18.47 2.69 14.93
N PHE A 206 -18.42 1.81 13.93
CA PHE A 206 -19.07 2.00 12.63
C PHE A 206 -19.87 0.76 12.20
N PRO A 207 -20.94 0.41 12.94
CA PRO A 207 -21.68 -0.83 12.69
C PRO A 207 -22.25 -0.88 11.27
N GLN A 208 -22.70 0.24 10.71
CA GLN A 208 -23.25 0.32 9.35
C GLN A 208 -22.20 0.06 8.25
N ALA A 209 -20.94 0.41 8.50
CA ALA A 209 -19.85 0.22 7.53
C ALA A 209 -19.25 -1.20 7.59
N PHE A 210 -19.30 -1.85 8.76
CA PHE A 210 -18.64 -3.14 9.01
C PHE A 210 -19.61 -4.27 9.42
N SER A 211 -20.92 -4.10 9.28
CA SER A 211 -21.89 -5.19 9.46
C SER A 211 -21.80 -6.16 8.27
N GLN A 212 -21.10 -7.27 8.45
CA GLN A 212 -21.07 -8.35 7.47
C GLN A 212 -22.29 -9.25 7.66
N LYS A 213 -22.94 -9.62 6.55
CA LYS A 213 -24.13 -10.49 6.55
C LYS A 213 -23.79 -11.97 6.76
N HIS A 214 -22.53 -12.38 6.52
CA HIS A 214 -22.11 -13.79 6.45
C HIS A 214 -20.87 -14.15 7.28
N LEU A 215 -20.22 -13.19 7.93
CA LEU A 215 -19.06 -13.41 8.79
C LEU A 215 -19.30 -12.71 10.13
N SER A 216 -18.95 -13.37 11.23
CA SER A 216 -18.92 -12.71 12.54
C SER A 216 -18.01 -11.46 12.43
N PRO A 217 -18.45 -10.30 12.91
CA PRO A 217 -17.67 -9.05 12.86
C PRO A 217 -16.25 -9.20 13.44
N LEU A 218 -16.06 -10.13 14.37
CA LEU A 218 -14.77 -10.45 14.98
C LEU A 218 -13.79 -11.06 13.97
N TRP A 219 -14.25 -11.96 13.11
CA TRP A 219 -13.42 -12.61 12.08
C TRP A 219 -13.13 -11.66 10.91
N ALA A 220 -14.11 -10.85 10.50
CA ALA A 220 -13.90 -9.83 9.49
C ALA A 220 -12.88 -8.76 9.97
N GLY A 221 -12.96 -8.37 11.24
CA GLY A 221 -11.99 -7.47 11.88
C GLY A 221 -10.60 -8.08 12.03
N ALA A 222 -10.49 -9.36 12.38
CA ALA A 222 -9.21 -10.06 12.46
C ALA A 222 -8.54 -10.20 11.08
N ILE A 223 -9.31 -10.46 10.02
CA ILE A 223 -8.80 -10.53 8.65
C ILE A 223 -8.33 -9.14 8.17
N LEU A 224 -9.09 -8.08 8.45
CA LEU A 224 -8.66 -6.70 8.17
C LEU A 224 -7.41 -6.29 8.95
N GLY A 225 -7.23 -6.80 10.17
CA GLY A 225 -6.03 -6.56 10.97
C GLY A 225 -4.82 -7.40 10.57
N LEU A 226 -5.04 -8.49 9.82
CA LEU A 226 -3.99 -9.36 9.26
C LEU A 226 -3.54 -8.92 7.85
N ALA A 227 -4.40 -8.21 7.12
CA ALA A 227 -4.17 -7.72 5.76
C ALA A 227 -3.38 -6.40 5.75
#